data_AF-A0A936W031-F1
#
_entry.id   AF-A0A936W031-F1
#
_cell.length_a   1.000
_cell.length_b   1.000
_cell.length_c   1.000
_cell.angle_alpha   90.00
_cell.angle_beta   90.00
_cell.angle_gamma   90.00
#
_symmetry.space_group_name_H-M   'P 1'
#
loop_
_entity.id
_entity.type
_entity.pdbx_description
1 polymer ?
#
loop_
_entity_poly.entity_id
_entity_poly.type
_entity_poly.pdbx_seq_one_letter_code
_entity_poly.pdbx_strand_id
1 'polypeptide(L)'
;MLKVSGLQGTIEATDKVKHLEYIILSLGTEESGIAEVINDKLHKPLIKTNGSLIYQQLYNGKVQVMIVYPFIEGFGEPRPPKVISIYRPEEIKTPFLLRHMEEFIKEITQWEDFDDDDQAAAKIGFNVQSLAAAKPPVTEG
;
A
#
# COMPACT_ATOMS: atom_id res chain seq x y z
N MET A 1 -0.26 -5.04 -17.55
CA MET A 1 0.51 -4.00 -18.25
C MET A 1 -0.46 -2.93 -18.73
N LEU A 2 -0.28 -1.69 -18.28
CA LEU A 2 -1.06 -0.55 -18.74
C LEU A 2 -0.52 -0.11 -20.10
N LYS A 3 -1.27 -0.44 -21.16
CA LYS A 3 -0.79 -0.40 -22.56
C LYS A 3 -0.30 0.98 -23.04
N VAL A 4 -0.78 2.07 -22.44
CA VAL A 4 -0.50 3.44 -22.89
C VAL A 4 0.66 4.07 -22.14
N SER A 5 0.79 3.80 -20.84
CA SER A 5 1.84 4.40 -19.99
C SER A 5 3.11 3.56 -19.91
N GLY A 6 3.07 2.29 -20.37
CA GLY A 6 4.18 1.36 -20.18
C GLY A 6 4.36 0.88 -18.74
N LEU A 7 3.52 1.36 -17.81
CA LEU A 7 3.58 0.99 -16.40
C LEU A 7 3.13 -0.47 -16.20
N GLN A 8 3.90 -1.21 -15.42
CA GLN A 8 3.49 -2.51 -14.90
C GLN A 8 2.35 -2.27 -13.90
N GLY A 9 1.18 -2.81 -14.21
CA GLY A 9 0.02 -2.67 -13.35
C GLY A 9 -1.02 -3.74 -13.66
N THR A 10 -1.77 -4.11 -12.63
CA THR A 10 -2.83 -5.11 -12.66
C THR A 10 -4.14 -4.49 -12.23
N ILE A 11 -5.22 -4.85 -12.93
CA ILE A 11 -6.58 -4.46 -12.56
C ILE A 11 -7.29 -5.72 -12.09
N GLU A 12 -7.78 -5.68 -10.86
CA GLU A 12 -8.66 -6.70 -10.29
C GLU A 12 -10.05 -6.09 -10.08
N ALA A 13 -11.09 -6.83 -10.45
CA ALA A 13 -12.47 -6.50 -10.13
C ALA A 13 -13.09 -7.70 -9.43
N THR A 14 -13.84 -7.45 -8.35
CA THR A 14 -14.56 -8.49 -7.61
C THR A 14 -16.02 -8.12 -7.43
N ASP A 15 -16.88 -9.12 -7.57
CA ASP A 15 -18.31 -9.08 -7.29
C ASP A 15 -18.76 -10.20 -6.34
N LYS A 16 -17.78 -10.83 -5.65
CA LYS A 16 -18.02 -11.98 -4.76
C LYS A 16 -18.92 -11.65 -3.57
N VAL A 17 -18.95 -10.40 -3.14
CA VAL A 17 -19.79 -9.91 -2.03
C VAL A 17 -20.68 -8.80 -2.56
N LYS A 18 -21.99 -9.03 -2.56
CA LYS A 18 -22.96 -8.05 -3.00
C LYS A 18 -22.93 -6.80 -2.11
N HIS A 19 -22.97 -5.63 -2.73
CA HIS A 19 -22.88 -4.30 -2.10
C HIS A 19 -21.53 -3.97 -1.44
N LEU A 20 -20.49 -4.74 -1.77
CA LEU A 20 -19.11 -4.54 -1.34
C LEU A 20 -18.13 -4.82 -2.48
N GLU A 21 -18.59 -4.66 -3.72
CA GLU A 21 -17.83 -4.81 -4.94
C GLU A 21 -16.69 -3.79 -5.01
N TYR A 22 -15.59 -4.18 -5.63
CA TYR A 22 -14.46 -3.28 -5.80
C TYR A 22 -13.74 -3.47 -7.12
N ILE A 23 -13.03 -2.42 -7.51
CA ILE A 23 -12.02 -2.43 -8.57
C ILE A 23 -10.73 -1.88 -7.98
N ILE A 24 -9.65 -2.64 -8.11
CA ILE A 24 -8.32 -2.27 -7.64
C ILE A 24 -7.41 -2.19 -8.86
N LEU A 25 -6.81 -1.03 -9.08
CA LEU A 25 -5.63 -0.88 -9.93
C LEU A 25 -4.40 -0.87 -9.02
N SER A 26 -3.55 -1.89 -9.15
CA SER A 26 -2.31 -2.00 -8.38
C SER A 26 -1.09 -1.87 -9.28
N LEU A 27 -0.04 -1.21 -8.77
CA LEU A 27 1.30 -1.20 -9.39
C LEU A 27 2.15 -2.40 -8.96
N GLY A 28 1.57 -3.35 -8.21
CA GLY A 28 2.19 -4.59 -7.82
C GLY A 28 3.08 -4.47 -6.58
N THR A 29 3.92 -5.49 -6.41
CA THR A 29 4.88 -5.62 -5.33
C THR A 29 6.27 -5.95 -5.87
N GLU A 30 7.30 -5.55 -5.14
CA GLU A 30 8.70 -5.81 -5.48
C GLU A 30 9.55 -5.94 -4.20
N GLU A 31 10.78 -6.45 -4.34
CA GLU A 31 11.76 -6.41 -3.26
C GLU A 31 12.17 -4.95 -2.99
N SER A 32 12.10 -4.50 -1.73
CA SER A 32 12.38 -3.11 -1.37
C SER A 32 13.87 -2.72 -1.46
N GLY A 33 14.77 -3.69 -1.61
CA GLY A 33 16.20 -3.52 -1.41
C GLY A 33 16.63 -3.53 0.07
N ILE A 34 15.69 -3.52 1.02
CA ILE A 34 15.94 -3.69 2.45
C ILE A 34 15.75 -5.16 2.84
N ALA A 35 16.65 -5.69 3.67
CA ALA A 35 16.53 -7.03 4.19
C ALA A 35 16.85 -7.10 5.69
N GLU A 36 16.06 -7.91 6.41
CA GLU A 36 16.37 -8.28 7.79
C GLU A 36 17.49 -9.33 7.78
N VAL A 37 18.60 -9.03 8.47
CA VAL A 37 19.72 -9.96 8.62
C VAL A 37 19.38 -10.96 9.74
N ILE A 38 19.10 -12.21 9.37
CA ILE A 38 18.84 -13.27 10.34
C ILE A 38 20.15 -13.90 10.83
N ASN A 39 21.11 -14.06 9.92
CA ASN A 39 22.52 -14.44 10.18
C ASN A 39 23.37 -14.18 8.94
N ASP A 40 24.68 -14.42 9.00
CA ASP A 40 25.67 -14.17 7.93
C ASP A 40 25.35 -14.79 6.55
N LYS A 41 24.42 -15.76 6.49
CA LYS A 41 24.04 -16.46 5.25
C LYS A 41 22.57 -16.28 4.87
N LEU A 42 21.77 -15.68 5.74
CA LEU A 42 20.32 -15.58 5.55
C LEU A 42 19.84 -14.15 5.78
N HIS A 43 19.35 -13.57 4.70
CA HIS A 43 18.71 -12.27 4.67
C HIS A 43 17.26 -12.47 4.23
N LYS A 44 16.31 -11.91 4.98
CA LYS A 44 14.90 -11.93 4.62
C LYS A 44 14.55 -10.60 3.95
N PRO A 45 14.30 -10.56 2.63
CA PRO A 45 13.95 -9.33 1.95
C PRO A 45 12.59 -8.82 2.44
N LEU A 46 12.49 -7.52 2.64
CA LEU A 46 11.23 -6.84 2.93
C LEU A 46 10.57 -6.48 1.60
N ILE A 47 9.27 -6.78 1.49
CA ILE A 47 8.50 -6.53 0.27
C ILE A 47 7.92 -5.12 0.31
N LYS A 48 8.04 -4.41 -0.80
CA LYS A 48 7.39 -3.12 -1.04
C LYS A 48 6.12 -3.35 -1.85
N THR A 49 5.03 -2.72 -1.43
CA THR A 49 3.84 -2.55 -2.26
C THR A 49 3.90 -1.18 -2.93
N ASN A 50 3.66 -1.11 -4.24
CA ASN A 50 3.84 0.11 -5.03
C ASN A 50 2.61 1.04 -5.07
N GLY A 51 1.68 0.84 -4.13
CA GLY A 51 0.44 1.59 -4.04
C GLY A 51 -0.66 1.10 -4.99
N SER A 52 -1.87 1.61 -4.78
CA SER A 52 -3.06 1.20 -5.54
C SER A 52 -4.13 2.29 -5.58
N LEU A 53 -4.88 2.35 -6.68
CA LEU A 53 -6.09 3.14 -6.84
C LEU A 53 -7.32 2.22 -6.72
N ILE A 54 -8.18 2.51 -5.74
CA ILE A 54 -9.30 1.64 -5.36
C ILE A 54 -10.62 2.36 -5.56
N TYR A 55 -11.56 1.66 -6.20
CA TYR A 55 -12.97 2.01 -6.27
C TYR A 55 -13.74 0.97 -5.47
N GLN A 56 -14.28 1.35 -4.32
CA GLN A 56 -14.99 0.46 -3.41
C GLN A 56 -16.45 0.89 -3.29
N GLN A 57 -17.38 -0.03 -3.55
CA GLN A 57 -18.77 0.18 -3.21
C GLN A 57 -18.94 0.15 -1.69
N LEU A 58 -19.61 1.18 -1.18
CA LEU A 58 -20.01 1.30 0.22
C LEU A 58 -21.40 0.68 0.42
N TYR A 59 -21.71 0.33 1.66
CA TYR A 59 -23.00 -0.25 2.06
C TYR A 59 -24.23 0.59 1.68
N ASN A 60 -24.04 1.89 1.44
CA ASN A 60 -25.10 2.83 1.04
C ASN A 60 -25.23 3.00 -0.48
N GLY A 61 -24.54 2.17 -1.27
CA GLY A 61 -24.56 2.20 -2.74
C GLY A 61 -23.69 3.29 -3.38
N LYS A 62 -22.96 4.08 -2.58
CA LYS A 62 -21.97 5.02 -3.10
C LYS A 62 -20.66 4.30 -3.42
N VAL A 63 -19.83 4.91 -4.25
CA VAL A 63 -18.49 4.43 -4.58
C VAL A 63 -17.46 5.37 -3.95
N GLN A 64 -16.65 4.85 -3.04
CA GLN A 64 -15.48 5.54 -2.52
C GLN A 64 -14.30 5.34 -3.47
N VAL A 65 -13.62 6.42 -3.81
CA VAL A 65 -12.37 6.40 -4.58
C VAL A 65 -11.23 6.80 -3.66
N MET A 66 -10.20 5.96 -3.56
CA MET A 66 -9.09 6.18 -2.65
C MET A 66 -7.77 5.66 -3.21
N ILE A 67 -6.67 6.27 -2.75
CA ILE A 67 -5.30 5.86 -3.04
C ILE A 67 -4.74 5.20 -1.78
N VAL A 68 -4.22 4.00 -1.94
CA VAL A 68 -3.35 3.34 -0.97
C VAL A 68 -1.92 3.67 -1.37
N TYR A 69 -1.18 4.29 -0.45
CA TYR A 69 0.22 4.66 -0.68
C TYR A 69 1.14 3.45 -0.75
N PRO A 70 2.33 3.61 -1.36
CA PRO A 70 3.36 2.62 -1.21
C PRO A 70 3.75 2.44 0.26
N PHE A 71 4.12 1.22 0.63
CA PHE A 71 4.66 0.91 1.95
C PHE A 71 5.56 -0.32 1.87
N ILE A 72 6.54 -0.39 2.77
CA ILE A 72 7.45 -1.52 2.91
C ILE A 72 6.98 -2.34 4.12
N GLU A 73 6.74 -3.63 3.91
CA GLU A 73 6.32 -4.54 4.97
C GLU A 73 7.34 -4.55 6.11
N GLY A 74 6.87 -4.36 7.35
CA GLY A 74 7.74 -4.38 8.53
C GLY A 74 8.65 -3.15 8.68
N PHE A 75 8.52 -2.13 7.82
CA PHE A 75 9.31 -0.91 7.90
C PHE A 75 8.42 0.34 7.94
N GLY A 76 8.36 0.96 9.13
CA GLY A 76 7.53 2.14 9.37
C GLY A 76 6.03 1.84 9.42
N GLU A 77 5.26 2.86 9.76
CA GLU A 77 3.80 2.77 9.74
C GLU A 77 3.27 3.13 8.34
N PRO A 78 2.37 2.31 7.75
CA PRO A 78 1.75 2.65 6.49
C PRO A 78 1.01 3.99 6.57
N ARG A 79 1.18 4.84 5.56
CA ARG A 79 0.41 6.08 5.49
C ARG A 79 -1.08 5.73 5.35
N PRO A 80 -1.97 6.43 6.09
CA PRO A 80 -3.41 6.25 5.90
C PRO A 80 -3.80 6.49 4.44
N PRO A 81 -4.73 5.69 3.87
CA PRO A 81 -5.17 5.89 2.51
C PRO A 81 -5.75 7.30 2.29
N LYS A 82 -5.46 7.88 1.14
CA LYS A 82 -6.03 9.16 0.72
C LYS A 82 -7.36 8.93 0.03
N VAL A 83 -8.46 9.34 0.66
CA VAL A 83 -9.77 9.35 0.01
C VAL A 83 -9.80 10.52 -0.97
N ILE A 84 -9.94 10.22 -2.26
CA ILE A 84 -10.11 11.23 -3.31
C ILE A 84 -11.51 11.84 -3.20
N SER A 85 -12.54 10.97 -3.21
CA SER A 85 -13.93 11.40 -3.08
C SER A 85 -14.87 10.21 -2.90
N ILE A 86 -16.16 10.51 -2.70
CA ILE A 86 -17.24 9.53 -2.65
C ILE A 86 -18.34 9.99 -3.61
N TYR A 87 -18.64 9.15 -4.59
CA TYR A 87 -19.60 9.44 -5.67
C TYR A 87 -20.82 8.53 -5.59
N ARG A 88 -21.93 8.98 -6.18
CA ARG A 88 -22.95 8.06 -6.66
C ARG A 88 -22.46 7.41 -7.97
N PRO A 89 -22.83 6.16 -8.28
CA PRO A 89 -22.34 5.46 -9.46
C PRO A 89 -22.52 6.26 -10.77
N GLU A 90 -23.64 6.95 -10.93
CA GLU A 90 -23.95 7.77 -12.10
C GLU A 90 -23.09 9.03 -12.24
N GLU A 91 -22.42 9.49 -11.17
CA GLU A 91 -21.54 10.66 -11.19
C GLU A 91 -20.15 10.33 -11.76
N ILE A 92 -19.72 9.06 -11.71
CA ILE A 92 -18.41 8.65 -12.19
C ILE A 92 -18.41 8.62 -13.72
N LYS A 93 -17.95 9.72 -14.32
CA LYS A 93 -17.75 9.86 -15.77
C LYS A 93 -16.28 9.66 -16.14
N THR A 94 -16.01 9.39 -17.41
CA THR A 94 -14.63 9.22 -17.93
C THR A 94 -13.65 10.33 -17.50
N PRO A 95 -14.00 11.63 -17.48
CA PRO A 95 -13.10 12.67 -17.01
C PRO A 95 -12.67 12.53 -15.53
N PHE A 96 -13.50 11.91 -14.69
CA PHE A 96 -13.14 11.64 -13.29
C PHE A 96 -12.08 10.54 -13.21
N LEU A 97 -12.24 9.45 -13.98
CA LEU A 97 -11.26 8.37 -14.01
C LEU A 97 -9.86 8.86 -14.41
N LEU A 98 -9.79 9.79 -15.38
CA LEU A 98 -8.53 10.41 -15.78
C LEU A 98 -7.92 11.23 -14.64
N ARG A 99 -8.70 12.10 -13.99
CA ARG A 99 -8.22 12.89 -12.84
C ARG A 99 -7.80 12.02 -11.66
N HIS A 100 -8.51 10.92 -11.40
CA HIS A 100 -8.13 9.98 -10.34
C HIS A 100 -6.80 9.30 -10.67
N MET A 101 -6.55 8.98 -11.94
CA MET A 101 -5.27 8.43 -12.39
C MET A 101 -4.14 9.47 -12.27
N GLU A 102 -4.38 10.72 -12.68
CA GLU A 102 -3.42 11.82 -12.53
C GLU A 102 -3.04 12.01 -11.06
N GLU A 103 -4.03 12.08 -10.18
CA GLU A 103 -3.80 12.19 -8.74
C GLU A 103 -3.09 10.97 -8.18
N PHE A 104 -3.47 9.76 -8.60
CA PHE A 104 -2.79 8.53 -8.21
C PHE A 104 -1.30 8.57 -8.57
N ILE A 105 -0.96 8.81 -9.83
CA ILE A 105 0.44 8.85 -10.27
C ILE A 105 1.21 9.93 -9.51
N LYS A 106 0.63 11.13 -9.33
CA LYS A 106 1.25 12.21 -8.58
C LYS A 106 1.56 11.82 -7.13
N GLU A 107 0.63 11.18 -6.43
CA GLU A 107 0.81 10.76 -5.04
C GLU A 107 1.87 9.66 -4.92
N ILE A 108 1.92 8.71 -5.86
CA ILE A 108 2.96 7.68 -5.87
C ILE A 108 4.33 8.30 -6.14
N THR A 109 4.47 9.17 -7.16
CA THR A 109 5.75 9.80 -7.47
C THR A 109 6.24 10.69 -6.32
N GLN A 110 5.34 11.42 -5.66
CA GLN A 110 5.70 12.23 -4.48
C GLN A 110 6.13 11.38 -3.29
N TRP A 111 5.64 10.15 -3.17
CA TRP A 111 6.10 9.23 -2.14
C TRP A 111 7.50 8.67 -2.47
N GLU A 112 7.77 8.34 -3.74
CA GLU A 112 9.08 7.84 -4.19
C GLU A 112 10.16 8.93 -4.16
N ASP A 113 9.81 10.15 -4.57
CA ASP A 113 10.71 11.32 -4.56
C ASP A 113 10.88 11.92 -3.16
N PHE A 114 10.25 11.32 -2.14
CA PHE A 114 10.36 11.81 -0.76
C PHE A 114 11.77 11.53 -0.23
N ASP A 115 12.62 12.53 -0.36
CA ASP A 115 13.97 12.57 0.22
C ASP A 115 13.89 12.90 1.71
N ASP A 116 14.23 11.94 2.56
CA ASP A 116 14.19 12.05 4.01
C ASP A 116 15.41 12.79 4.60
N ASP A 117 16.40 13.16 3.78
CA ASP A 117 17.61 13.89 4.21
C ASP A 117 17.32 15.33 4.71
N ASP A 118 16.20 15.94 4.31
CA ASP A 118 15.83 17.32 4.68
C ASP A 118 14.99 17.43 5.97
N GLN A 119 14.73 16.30 6.67
CA GLN A 119 13.98 16.30 7.94
C GLN A 119 14.86 15.97 9.14
N ALA A 120 14.65 16.69 10.24
CA ALA A 120 15.31 16.40 11.51
C ALA A 120 14.98 14.96 11.93
N ALA A 121 16.00 14.08 11.93
CA ALA A 121 15.99 12.66 12.23
C ALA A 121 14.67 12.16 12.87
N ALA A 122 13.75 11.69 12.03
CA ALA A 122 12.60 10.94 12.52
C ALA A 122 13.13 9.69 13.24
N LYS A 123 12.71 9.48 14.49
CA LYS A 123 13.09 8.28 15.27
C LYS A 123 12.70 7.04 14.45
N ILE A 124 13.70 6.33 13.93
CA ILE A 124 13.53 5.16 13.08
C ILE A 124 12.61 4.16 13.79
N GLY A 125 11.41 3.96 13.23
CA GLY A 125 10.34 3.13 13.78
C GLY A 125 10.56 1.63 13.52
N PHE A 126 11.69 1.07 13.96
CA PHE A 126 11.82 -0.38 14.03
C PHE A 126 10.92 -0.91 15.16
N ASN A 127 9.76 -1.47 14.81
CA ASN A 127 8.93 -2.14 15.79
C ASN A 127 9.37 -3.62 15.91
N VAL A 128 10.36 -3.87 16.76
CA VAL A 128 10.87 -5.21 17.12
C VAL A 128 9.89 -5.90 18.08
N GLN A 129 8.65 -6.16 17.64
CA GLN A 129 7.62 -6.77 18.50
C GLN A 129 7.52 -8.29 18.42
N SER A 130 8.48 -8.99 17.79
CA SER A 130 8.49 -10.47 17.75
C SER A 130 9.64 -11.16 18.50
N LEU A 131 10.51 -10.45 19.22
CA LEU A 131 11.70 -11.05 19.87
C LEU A 131 11.65 -11.19 21.39
N ALA A 132 10.46 -11.12 22.02
CA ALA A 132 10.33 -11.41 23.45
C ALA A 132 10.36 -12.94 23.73
N ALA A 133 11.59 -13.45 23.82
CA ALA A 133 12.09 -14.59 24.58
C ALA A 133 11.09 -15.71 24.99
N ALA A 134 11.25 -16.88 24.38
CA ALA A 134 10.89 -18.15 25.01
C ALA A 134 11.67 -18.29 26.34
N LYS A 135 10.97 -18.18 27.48
CA LYS A 135 11.54 -18.51 28.79
C LYS A 135 12.00 -19.97 28.79
N PRO A 136 13.20 -20.29 29.31
CA PRO A 136 13.58 -21.68 29.54
C PRO A 136 12.74 -22.27 30.68
N PRO A 137 12.49 -23.59 30.67
CA PRO A 137 11.72 -24.25 31.73
C PRO A 137 12.50 -24.22 33.05
N VAL A 138 11.81 -23.83 34.12
CA VAL A 138 12.33 -23.89 35.49
C VAL A 138 12.36 -25.36 35.92
N THR A 139 13.54 -25.88 36.24
CA THR A 139 13.69 -27.15 36.94
C THR A 139 13.34 -26.96 38.41
N GLU A 140 12.24 -27.58 38.86
CA GLU A 140 11.90 -27.72 40.28
C GLU A 140 12.87 -28.70 40.94
N GLY A 141 13.33 -28.35 42.14
CA GLY A 141 14.06 -29.18 43.09
C GLY A 141 13.59 -28.88 44.50
#